data_AF-A0A378JL95-F1
#
_entry.id   AF-A0A378JL95-F1
#
_cell.length_a   1.000
_cell.length_b   1.000
_cell.length_c   1.000
_cell.angle_alpha   90.00
_cell.angle_beta   90.00
_cell.angle_gamma   90.00
#
_symmetry.space_group_name_H-M   'P 1'
#
loop_
_entity.id
_entity.type
_entity.pdbx_description
1 polymer ?
#
loop_
_entity_poly.entity_id
_entity_poly.type
_entity_poly.pdbx_seq_one_letter_code
_entity_poly.pdbx_strand_id
1 'polypeptide(L)'
;MPLDITGYELTRLEKDINGKYIFPNMPCGILPFFINNEDQIVWGCVETNRVGVTAIAPPAGTQDIIALKNNHRLTFEVAKPLKENNYEFLQSFVGKPISNEIYQNLITSLIQEGFDVYIEHPLATAAHETKEEHGIDLHIKEGAHSNLLVSMFEFDPQTILAKRGTTTQKIFAAHLTPPGNVTLNYTDKIEEKIDLNKGRPFYEKGIWTTLEDLKLSLEKEQQLFKARKEAGILPFNLKQIALIEAEFKAYASRIELIEKIESSIKTNLNCVIASKANLPSLDFINLQKSKNTENSPMNSPYNLFAYSPKVKRNNASEEKTQDLIII
;
A
#
# COMPACT_ATOMS: atom_id res chain seq x y z
N MET A 1 19.12 0.13 16.94
CA MET A 1 18.43 1.31 16.38
C MET A 1 17.10 1.48 17.10
N PRO A 2 16.43 2.65 17.09
CA PRO A 2 15.09 2.76 17.67
C PRO A 2 14.13 1.80 16.97
N LEU A 3 13.26 1.16 17.76
CA LEU A 3 12.27 0.21 17.28
C LEU A 3 10.92 0.88 17.15
N ASP A 4 10.16 0.43 16.16
CA ASP A 4 8.75 0.70 16.05
C ASP A 4 7.96 -0.04 17.16
N ILE A 5 6.70 0.36 17.40
CA ILE A 5 5.82 -0.30 18.37
C ILE A 5 5.58 -1.78 18.00
N THR A 6 5.79 -2.13 16.74
CA THR A 6 5.68 -3.48 16.22
C THR A 6 6.97 -4.30 16.39
N GLY A 7 8.02 -3.70 16.96
CA GLY A 7 9.34 -4.32 17.16
C GLY A 7 10.29 -4.29 15.96
N TYR A 8 9.92 -3.65 14.84
CA TYR A 8 10.80 -3.53 13.66
C TYR A 8 11.71 -2.30 13.77
N GLU A 9 12.91 -2.34 13.18
CA GLU A 9 13.82 -1.19 13.21
C GLU A 9 13.30 -0.04 12.36
N LEU A 10 13.35 1.17 12.92
CA LEU A 10 13.01 2.39 12.20
C LEU A 10 14.13 2.79 11.25
N THR A 11 13.77 3.21 10.04
CA THR A 11 14.75 3.73 9.07
C THR A 11 14.87 5.23 9.26
N ARG A 12 16.08 5.74 9.53
CA ARG A 12 16.29 7.18 9.69
C ARG A 12 16.01 7.89 8.37
N LEU A 13 15.28 9.01 8.40
CA LEU A 13 15.03 9.80 7.21
C LEU A 13 16.27 10.63 6.88
N GLU A 14 16.81 10.38 5.69
CA GLU A 14 17.95 11.10 5.14
C GLU A 14 17.56 11.82 3.85
N LYS A 15 18.33 12.85 3.50
CA LYS A 15 18.16 13.56 2.23
C LYS A 15 18.72 12.71 1.10
N ASP A 16 18.00 12.67 -0.02
CA ASP A 16 18.45 12.07 -1.26
C ASP A 16 19.57 12.90 -1.92
N ILE A 17 20.04 12.43 -3.07
CA ILE A 17 21.05 13.12 -3.90
C ILE A 17 20.63 14.54 -4.34
N ASN A 18 19.34 14.87 -4.28
CA ASN A 18 18.79 16.18 -4.62
C ASN A 18 18.53 17.05 -3.38
N GLY A 19 18.94 16.59 -2.19
CA GLY A 19 18.75 17.31 -0.93
C GLY A 19 17.33 17.27 -0.38
N LYS A 20 16.47 16.34 -0.83
CA LYS A 20 15.08 16.18 -0.40
C LYS A 20 14.88 14.92 0.43
N TYR A 21 13.97 14.97 1.39
CA TYR A 21 13.57 13.77 2.14
C TYR A 21 12.68 12.89 1.26
N ILE A 22 12.90 11.57 1.31
CA ILE A 22 12.10 10.59 0.56
C ILE A 22 10.66 10.66 1.05
N PHE A 23 9.69 10.84 0.15
CA PHE A 23 8.27 10.87 0.46
C PHE A 23 7.67 9.46 0.33
N PRO A 24 7.13 8.85 1.41
CA PRO A 24 6.62 7.49 1.34
C PRO A 24 5.22 7.44 0.72
N ASN A 25 5.19 7.14 -0.57
CA ASN A 25 3.95 6.99 -1.34
C ASN A 25 3.65 5.54 -1.74
N MET A 26 4.51 4.59 -1.41
CA MET A 26 4.34 3.17 -1.74
C MET A 26 3.44 2.51 -0.69
N PRO A 27 2.25 2.01 -1.07
CA PRO A 27 1.44 1.24 -0.14
C PRO A 27 2.12 -0.09 0.19
N CYS A 28 1.99 -0.50 1.44
CA CYS A 28 2.53 -1.73 2.00
C CYS A 28 1.39 -2.54 2.62
N GLY A 29 1.35 -3.85 2.39
CA GLY A 29 0.27 -4.71 2.87
C GLY A 29 0.72 -6.15 3.13
N ILE A 30 0.12 -6.82 4.12
CA ILE A 30 0.25 -8.27 4.29
C ILE A 30 -1.02 -8.90 3.74
N LEU A 31 -0.87 -9.84 2.82
CA LEU A 31 -1.96 -10.66 2.32
C LEU A 31 -1.94 -11.99 3.09
N PRO A 32 -2.79 -12.19 4.11
CA PRO A 32 -2.83 -13.43 4.87
C PRO A 32 -3.42 -14.54 3.99
N PHE A 33 -2.97 -15.77 4.18
CA PHE A 33 -3.57 -16.92 3.53
C PHE A 33 -3.40 -18.19 4.34
N PHE A 34 -4.26 -19.17 4.09
CA PHE A 34 -4.06 -20.53 4.56
C PHE A 34 -4.38 -21.51 3.43
N ILE A 35 -3.86 -22.71 3.56
CA ILE A 35 -4.16 -23.81 2.65
C ILE A 35 -5.25 -24.65 3.32
N ASN A 36 -6.38 -24.84 2.64
CA ASN A 36 -7.43 -25.72 3.13
C ASN A 36 -7.10 -27.20 2.83
N ASN A 37 -7.96 -28.12 3.26
CA ASN A 37 -7.74 -29.56 3.09
C ASN A 37 -7.75 -30.05 1.63
N GLU A 38 -8.08 -29.19 0.67
CA GLU A 38 -8.14 -29.48 -0.78
C GLU A 38 -6.98 -28.83 -1.55
N ASP A 39 -5.89 -28.47 -0.86
CA ASP A 39 -4.74 -27.74 -1.41
C ASP A 39 -5.12 -26.40 -2.07
N GLN A 40 -6.29 -25.87 -1.75
CA GLN A 40 -6.75 -24.57 -2.22
C GLN A 40 -6.26 -23.48 -1.28
N ILE A 41 -5.69 -22.43 -1.87
CA ILE A 41 -5.27 -21.25 -1.14
C ILE A 41 -6.47 -20.35 -0.89
N VAL A 42 -6.71 -20.03 0.38
CA VAL A 42 -7.75 -19.11 0.83
C VAL A 42 -7.08 -17.83 1.30
N TRP A 43 -7.45 -16.71 0.70
CA TRP A 43 -6.88 -15.38 0.90
C TRP A 43 -7.68 -14.55 1.88
N GLY A 44 -6.99 -13.80 2.73
CA GLY A 44 -7.55 -12.75 3.57
C GLY A 44 -7.56 -11.42 2.82
N CYS A 45 -8.74 -10.91 2.47
CA CYS A 45 -8.89 -9.68 1.70
C CYS A 45 -9.88 -8.71 2.37
N VAL A 46 -9.92 -7.46 1.92
CA VAL A 46 -10.87 -6.44 2.38
C VAL A 46 -11.91 -6.21 1.30
N GLU A 47 -13.17 -6.47 1.63
CA GLU A 47 -14.34 -6.09 0.82
C GLU A 47 -14.76 -4.65 1.18
N THR A 48 -15.00 -3.81 0.18
CA THR A 48 -15.43 -2.43 0.36
C THR A 48 -16.40 -1.98 -0.72
N ASN A 49 -17.31 -1.05 -0.38
CA ASN A 49 -18.21 -0.41 -1.34
C ASN A 49 -17.93 1.09 -1.55
N ARG A 50 -16.71 1.55 -1.20
CA ARG A 50 -16.31 2.96 -1.11
C ARG A 50 -16.64 3.84 -2.32
N VAL A 51 -16.65 3.28 -3.53
CA VAL A 51 -17.00 4.02 -4.76
C VAL A 51 -18.46 3.84 -5.21
N GLY A 52 -19.23 3.01 -4.50
CA GLY A 52 -20.62 2.70 -4.79
C GLY A 52 -20.88 1.38 -5.51
N VAL A 53 -19.82 0.63 -5.79
CA VAL A 53 -19.85 -0.78 -6.17
C VAL A 53 -18.98 -1.55 -5.19
N THR A 54 -19.28 -2.83 -5.02
CA THR A 54 -18.45 -3.73 -4.19
C THR A 54 -17.14 -4.02 -4.92
N ALA A 55 -16.02 -3.85 -4.24
CA ALA A 55 -14.70 -4.20 -4.72
C ALA A 55 -13.92 -4.90 -3.61
N ILE A 56 -12.95 -5.72 -3.99
CA ILE A 56 -12.06 -6.39 -3.04
C ILE A 56 -10.63 -5.89 -3.27
N ALA A 57 -9.90 -5.72 -2.17
CA ALA A 57 -8.50 -5.32 -2.19
C ALA A 57 -7.69 -6.09 -1.13
N PRO A 58 -6.38 -6.32 -1.36
CA PRO A 58 -5.47 -6.64 -0.27
C PRO A 58 -5.43 -5.47 0.72
N PRO A 59 -5.28 -5.72 2.03
CA PRO A 59 -5.12 -4.63 2.99
C PRO A 59 -3.82 -3.87 2.70
N ALA A 60 -3.85 -2.54 2.70
CA ALA A 60 -2.67 -1.74 2.35
C ALA A 60 -2.75 -0.27 2.73
N GLY A 61 -1.63 0.26 3.23
CA GLY A 61 -1.47 1.68 3.55
C GLY A 61 -0.04 2.18 3.41
N THR A 62 0.16 3.48 3.58
CA THR A 62 1.45 4.14 3.39
C THR A 62 2.21 4.26 4.71
N GLN A 63 3.53 4.14 4.67
CA GLN A 63 4.37 4.22 5.86
C GLN A 63 4.22 5.57 6.59
N ASP A 64 4.15 5.51 7.91
CA ASP A 64 4.10 6.70 8.75
C ASP A 64 5.47 7.35 8.96
N ILE A 65 5.44 8.64 9.29
CA ILE A 65 6.62 9.37 9.76
C ILE A 65 6.63 9.32 11.28
N ILE A 66 7.77 8.97 11.86
CA ILE A 66 7.95 8.89 13.30
C ILE A 66 9.03 9.89 13.71
N ALA A 67 8.70 10.84 14.58
CA ALA A 67 9.66 11.78 15.14
C ALA A 67 9.87 11.47 16.63
N LEU A 68 11.14 11.31 17.01
CA LEU A 68 11.57 10.97 18.37
C LEU A 68 12.43 12.09 18.94
N LYS A 69 12.13 12.51 20.17
CA LYS A 69 12.98 13.42 20.94
C LYS A 69 12.83 13.12 22.42
N ASN A 70 13.93 12.76 23.07
CA ASN A 70 13.92 12.26 24.45
C ASN A 70 12.93 11.08 24.58
N ASN A 71 11.87 11.24 25.39
CA ASN A 71 10.79 10.25 25.57
C ASN A 71 9.51 10.60 24.80
N HIS A 72 9.55 11.60 23.92
CA HIS A 72 8.40 11.98 23.10
C HIS A 72 8.47 11.28 21.74
N ARG A 73 7.34 10.68 21.37
CA ARG A 73 7.11 10.07 20.06
C ARG A 73 5.91 10.77 19.40
N LEU A 74 6.13 11.28 18.20
CA LEU A 74 5.09 11.80 17.33
C LEU A 74 4.98 10.91 16.10
N THR A 75 3.76 10.54 15.73
CA THR A 75 3.46 9.79 14.51
C THR A 75 2.64 10.67 13.58
N PHE A 76 3.05 10.74 12.31
CA PHE A 76 2.37 11.52 11.29
C PHE A 76 1.99 10.63 10.12
N GLU A 77 0.69 10.54 9.88
CA GLU A 77 0.14 9.82 8.75
C GLU A 77 0.18 10.67 7.48
N VAL A 78 0.79 10.15 6.42
CA VAL A 78 0.89 10.85 5.14
C VAL A 78 -0.49 11.07 4.52
N ALA A 79 -0.67 12.23 3.86
CA ALA A 79 -1.92 12.68 3.25
C ALA A 79 -3.11 12.90 4.21
N LYS A 80 -2.98 12.61 5.52
CA LYS A 80 -3.98 13.04 6.51
C LYS A 80 -3.66 14.45 7.02
N PRO A 81 -4.68 15.23 7.42
CA PRO A 81 -4.45 16.49 8.12
C PRO A 81 -3.72 16.28 9.44
N LEU A 82 -2.74 17.13 9.75
CA LEU A 82 -2.13 17.12 11.07
C LEU A 82 -3.17 17.52 12.13
N LYS A 83 -3.31 16.70 13.16
CA LYS A 83 -4.16 16.99 14.32
C LYS A 83 -3.53 18.05 15.22
N GLU A 84 -4.37 18.75 15.97
CA GLU A 84 -3.92 19.68 17.01
C GLU A 84 -2.95 18.98 17.97
N ASN A 85 -1.91 19.71 18.37
CA ASN A 85 -0.85 19.22 19.23
C ASN A 85 -0.26 20.37 20.04
N ASN A 86 0.56 20.04 21.06
CA ASN A 86 1.08 21.02 22.01
C ASN A 86 2.39 21.69 21.54
N TYR A 87 2.87 21.43 20.33
CA TYR A 87 4.10 22.01 19.82
C TYR A 87 3.79 23.24 18.97
N GLU A 88 4.28 24.39 19.40
CA GLU A 88 4.02 25.68 18.74
C GLU A 88 4.50 25.70 17.29
N PHE A 89 5.69 25.14 17.03
CA PHE A 89 6.25 25.07 15.67
C PHE A 89 5.40 24.23 14.71
N LEU A 90 4.58 23.29 15.23
CA LEU A 90 3.71 22.44 14.43
C LEU A 90 2.37 23.09 14.05
N GLN A 91 1.98 24.19 14.70
CA GLN A 91 0.68 24.83 14.48
C GLN A 91 0.47 25.27 13.04
N SER A 92 1.54 25.66 12.34
CA SER A 92 1.49 26.06 10.94
C SER A 92 1.09 24.92 9.97
N PHE A 93 1.15 23.66 10.42
CA PHE A 93 0.78 22.47 9.64
C PHE A 93 -0.58 21.88 10.02
N VAL A 94 -1.15 22.28 11.16
CA VAL A 94 -2.43 21.75 11.68
C VAL A 94 -3.56 21.97 10.67
N GLY A 95 -4.39 20.95 10.48
CA GLY A 95 -5.52 20.96 9.55
C GLY A 95 -5.15 20.85 8.07
N LYS A 96 -3.85 20.87 7.72
CA LYS A 96 -3.38 20.74 6.33
C LYS A 96 -3.04 19.28 6.02
N PRO A 97 -3.56 18.69 4.93
CA PRO A 97 -3.12 17.38 4.47
C PRO A 97 -1.62 17.37 4.20
N ILE A 98 -0.89 16.37 4.71
CA ILE A 98 0.56 16.24 4.51
C ILE A 98 0.85 15.85 3.04
N SER A 99 0.87 16.84 2.17
CA SER A 99 1.33 16.76 0.78
C SER A 99 2.86 16.75 0.71
N ASN A 100 3.45 16.51 -0.47
CA ASN A 100 4.91 16.46 -0.61
C ASN A 100 5.60 17.77 -0.15
N GLU A 101 5.05 18.95 -0.45
CA GLU A 101 5.64 20.22 -0.01
C GLU A 101 5.54 20.39 1.50
N ILE A 102 4.35 20.14 2.06
CA ILE A 102 4.10 20.21 3.51
C ILE A 102 5.00 19.20 4.25
N TYR A 103 5.19 18.02 3.68
CA TYR A 103 6.06 16.97 4.19
C TYR A 103 7.52 17.42 4.32
N GLN A 104 8.09 18.03 3.27
CA GLN A 104 9.48 18.53 3.33
C GLN A 104 9.65 19.59 4.43
N ASN A 105 8.67 20.51 4.54
CA ASN A 105 8.70 21.59 5.51
C ASN A 105 8.51 21.08 6.95
N LEU A 106 7.61 20.10 7.13
CA LEU A 106 7.36 19.45 8.41
C LEU A 106 8.61 18.75 8.93
N ILE A 107 9.26 17.91 8.11
CA ILE A 107 10.48 17.20 8.50
C ILE A 107 11.61 18.16 8.82
N THR A 108 11.80 19.19 7.97
CA THR A 108 12.80 20.23 8.22
C THR A 108 12.58 20.91 9.56
N SER A 109 11.33 21.26 9.88
CA SER A 109 10.98 21.90 11.16
C SER A 109 11.23 20.97 12.35
N LEU A 110 10.85 19.69 12.24
CA LEU A 110 11.10 18.69 13.28
C LEU A 110 12.60 18.55 13.58
N ILE A 111 13.44 18.47 12.55
CA ILE A 111 14.89 18.34 12.70
C ILE A 111 15.51 19.62 13.28
N GLN A 112 15.05 20.81 12.86
CA GLN A 112 15.49 22.09 13.44
C GLN A 112 15.17 22.19 14.93
N GLU A 113 14.04 21.63 15.33
CA GLU A 113 13.64 21.50 16.73
C GLU A 113 14.31 20.32 17.45
N GLY A 114 15.28 19.65 16.83
CA GLY A 114 16.10 18.61 17.45
C GLY A 114 15.40 17.27 17.63
N PHE A 115 14.37 16.97 16.84
CA PHE A 115 13.84 15.61 16.72
C PHE A 115 14.71 14.78 15.76
N ASP A 116 14.90 13.52 16.10
CA ASP A 116 15.30 12.51 15.13
C ASP A 116 14.05 12.03 14.39
N VAL A 117 14.10 12.06 13.06
CA VAL A 117 12.94 11.73 12.21
C VAL A 117 13.22 10.45 11.44
N TYR A 118 12.22 9.57 11.40
CA TYR A 118 12.28 8.24 10.85
C TYR A 118 11.07 7.97 9.96
N ILE A 119 11.23 7.00 9.08
CA ILE A 119 10.15 6.35 8.35
C ILE A 119 9.92 4.97 8.96
N GLU A 120 8.64 4.63 9.17
CA GLU A 120 8.20 3.32 9.63
C GLU A 120 8.71 2.21 8.71
N HIS A 121 9.00 1.02 9.23
CA HIS A 121 9.43 -0.10 8.41
C HIS A 121 8.26 -0.62 7.52
N PRO A 122 8.45 -0.93 6.22
CA PRO A 122 7.36 -1.36 5.33
C PRO A 122 6.51 -2.52 5.86
N LEU A 123 7.15 -3.50 6.51
CA LEU A 123 6.47 -4.64 7.11
C LEU A 123 5.68 -4.26 8.37
N ALA A 124 6.11 -3.24 9.11
CA ALA A 124 5.36 -2.74 10.27
C ALA A 124 4.07 -2.08 9.81
N THR A 125 4.16 -1.17 8.82
CA THR A 125 3.01 -0.56 8.15
C THR A 125 2.06 -1.64 7.62
N ALA A 126 2.61 -2.63 6.92
CA ALA A 126 1.82 -3.73 6.37
C ALA A 126 1.06 -4.53 7.46
N ALA A 127 1.69 -4.80 8.60
CA ALA A 127 1.07 -5.48 9.74
C ALA A 127 -0.03 -4.64 10.40
N HIS A 128 0.21 -3.33 10.57
CA HIS A 128 -0.77 -2.38 11.08
C HIS A 128 -2.03 -2.33 10.22
N GLU A 129 -1.85 -2.17 8.91
CA GLU A 129 -2.95 -2.04 7.94
C GLU A 129 -3.76 -3.33 7.83
N THR A 130 -3.09 -4.48 7.88
CA THR A 130 -3.75 -5.78 7.93
C THR A 130 -4.61 -5.94 9.19
N LYS A 131 -4.11 -5.48 10.33
CA LYS A 131 -4.89 -5.48 11.57
C LYS A 131 -6.08 -4.51 11.49
N GLU A 132 -5.90 -3.30 10.98
CA GLU A 132 -6.96 -2.30 10.91
C GLU A 132 -8.08 -2.72 9.95
N GLU A 133 -7.73 -3.09 8.71
CA GLU A 133 -8.72 -3.31 7.66
C GLU A 133 -9.27 -4.74 7.64
N HIS A 134 -8.41 -5.74 7.89
CA HIS A 134 -8.79 -7.16 7.83
C HIS A 134 -9.15 -7.74 9.21
N GLY A 135 -8.46 -7.30 10.26
CA GLY A 135 -8.64 -7.80 11.64
C GLY A 135 -7.63 -8.86 12.07
N ILE A 136 -6.76 -9.32 11.16
CA ILE A 136 -5.70 -10.27 11.48
C ILE A 136 -4.48 -9.51 12.02
N ASP A 137 -4.08 -9.85 13.25
CA ASP A 137 -3.09 -9.13 14.03
C ASP A 137 -1.79 -9.94 14.09
N LEU A 138 -0.89 -9.65 13.14
CA LEU A 138 0.38 -10.36 12.96
C LEU A 138 1.58 -9.64 13.57
N HIS A 139 1.35 -8.70 14.48
CA HIS A 139 2.43 -8.05 15.22
C HIS A 139 3.30 -9.11 15.91
N ILE A 140 4.62 -9.02 15.73
CA ILE A 140 5.56 -10.00 16.26
C ILE A 140 5.46 -10.00 17.79
N LYS A 141 5.30 -11.19 18.39
CA LYS A 141 5.24 -11.46 19.84
C LYS A 141 4.03 -10.89 20.59
N GLU A 142 3.36 -9.86 20.06
CA GLU A 142 2.28 -9.14 20.75
C GLU A 142 0.93 -9.23 20.04
N GLY A 143 0.93 -9.59 18.75
CA GLY A 143 -0.28 -9.68 17.96
C GLY A 143 -1.17 -10.83 18.41
N ALA A 144 -2.48 -10.57 18.54
CA ALA A 144 -3.47 -11.55 19.01
C ALA A 144 -3.54 -12.80 18.12
N HIS A 145 -3.10 -12.70 16.87
CA HIS A 145 -3.14 -13.77 15.87
C HIS A 145 -1.73 -14.23 15.44
N SER A 146 -0.69 -13.76 16.12
CA SER A 146 0.71 -14.10 15.80
C SER A 146 1.00 -15.60 15.92
N ASN A 147 0.25 -16.32 16.76
CA ASN A 147 0.33 -17.77 16.93
C ASN A 147 -0.15 -18.57 15.70
N LEU A 148 -0.90 -17.94 14.79
CA LEU A 148 -1.36 -18.57 13.56
C LEU A 148 -0.29 -18.54 12.47
N LEU A 149 0.71 -17.65 12.58
CA LEU A 149 1.70 -17.44 11.54
C LEU A 149 2.66 -18.64 11.41
N VAL A 150 2.65 -19.26 10.24
CA VAL A 150 3.54 -20.36 9.86
C VAL A 150 4.77 -19.84 9.11
N SER A 151 4.57 -18.97 8.13
CA SER A 151 5.68 -18.39 7.37
C SER A 151 5.27 -17.08 6.72
N MET A 152 6.26 -16.28 6.32
CA MET A 152 6.03 -15.02 5.61
C MET A 152 6.92 -14.94 4.38
N PHE A 153 6.33 -14.48 3.28
CA PHE A 153 6.98 -14.34 1.99
C PHE A 153 7.03 -12.86 1.61
N GLU A 154 8.18 -12.41 1.16
CA GLU A 154 8.36 -11.07 0.64
C GLU A 154 8.40 -11.11 -0.88
N PHE A 155 7.60 -10.26 -1.52
CA PHE A 155 7.61 -10.10 -2.97
C PHE A 155 8.30 -8.79 -3.35
N ASP A 156 8.94 -8.77 -4.52
CA ASP A 156 9.44 -7.53 -5.11
C ASP A 156 8.28 -6.53 -5.28
N PRO A 157 8.51 -5.21 -5.16
CA PRO A 157 7.46 -4.21 -5.39
C PRO A 157 6.76 -4.42 -6.75
N GLN A 158 5.43 -4.45 -6.74
CA GLN A 158 4.61 -4.72 -7.92
C GLN A 158 3.91 -3.44 -8.38
N THR A 159 3.87 -3.20 -9.70
CA THR A 159 3.05 -2.12 -10.25
C THR A 159 1.64 -2.61 -10.48
N ILE A 160 0.65 -1.86 -10.00
CA ILE A 160 -0.77 -2.12 -10.18
C ILE A 160 -1.52 -0.88 -10.66
N LEU A 161 -2.67 -1.09 -11.28
CA LEU A 161 -3.61 -0.01 -11.55
C LEU A 161 -4.40 0.32 -10.27
N ALA A 162 -4.47 1.60 -9.95
CA ALA A 162 -5.25 2.18 -8.88
C ALA A 162 -6.26 3.20 -9.42
N LYS A 163 -7.16 3.65 -8.54
CA LYS A 163 -8.21 4.65 -8.83
C LYS A 163 -7.70 5.90 -9.56
N ARG A 164 -6.46 6.32 -9.29
CA ARG A 164 -5.85 7.56 -9.79
C ARG A 164 -4.73 7.34 -10.83
N GLY A 165 -4.59 6.13 -11.37
CA GLY A 165 -3.51 5.77 -12.31
C GLY A 165 -2.70 4.58 -11.80
N THR A 166 -1.46 4.43 -12.27
CA THR A 166 -0.56 3.36 -11.80
C THR A 166 0.05 3.70 -10.45
N THR A 167 0.16 2.71 -9.57
CA THR A 167 0.89 2.79 -8.30
C THR A 167 1.79 1.57 -8.14
N THR A 168 2.84 1.71 -7.33
CA THR A 168 3.71 0.60 -6.93
C THR A 168 3.35 0.22 -5.51
N GLN A 169 3.17 -1.07 -5.25
CA GLN A 169 2.80 -1.62 -3.95
C GLN A 169 3.80 -2.68 -3.51
N LYS A 170 4.15 -2.67 -2.22
CA LYS A 170 4.89 -3.75 -1.55
C LYS A 170 3.90 -4.69 -0.87
N ILE A 171 3.95 -5.97 -1.23
CA ILE A 171 3.13 -7.00 -0.58
C ILE A 171 4.03 -8.03 0.09
N PHE A 172 3.61 -8.43 1.28
CA PHE A 172 4.07 -9.63 1.96
C PHE A 172 2.91 -10.64 1.95
N ALA A 173 3.17 -11.93 1.79
CA ALA A 173 2.15 -12.96 2.00
C ALA A 173 2.43 -13.69 3.31
N ALA A 174 1.41 -13.82 4.17
CA ALA A 174 1.54 -14.50 5.45
C ALA A 174 0.78 -15.83 5.40
N HIS A 175 1.51 -16.94 5.42
CA HIS A 175 0.92 -18.27 5.55
C HIS A 175 0.52 -18.50 7.01
N LEU A 176 -0.74 -18.81 7.21
CA LEU A 176 -1.35 -19.08 8.49
C LEU A 176 -1.78 -20.54 8.59
N THR A 177 -1.80 -21.07 9.81
CA THR A 177 -2.65 -22.22 10.11
C THR A 177 -4.11 -21.85 9.85
N PRO A 178 -4.99 -22.79 9.48
CA PRO A 178 -6.41 -22.52 9.30
C PRO A 178 -6.99 -21.72 10.49
N PRO A 179 -7.56 -20.52 10.23
CA PRO A 179 -7.83 -19.54 11.29
C PRO A 179 -9.03 -19.89 12.19
N GLY A 180 -9.78 -20.94 11.87
CA GLY A 180 -10.94 -21.37 12.69
C GLY A 180 -11.96 -20.25 12.87
N ASN A 181 -12.19 -19.84 14.13
CA ASN A 181 -13.21 -18.86 14.52
C ASN A 181 -12.68 -17.42 14.66
N VAL A 182 -11.56 -17.07 14.02
CA VAL A 182 -11.07 -15.68 14.05
C VAL A 182 -12.13 -14.75 13.47
N THR A 183 -12.52 -13.75 14.26
CA THR A 183 -13.45 -12.70 13.83
C THR A 183 -12.69 -11.66 13.03
N LEU A 184 -13.12 -11.43 11.79
CA LEU A 184 -12.58 -10.39 10.93
C LEU A 184 -13.26 -9.05 11.19
N ASN A 185 -12.55 -7.96 10.87
CA ASN A 185 -13.08 -6.62 11.11
C ASN A 185 -14.23 -6.28 10.16
N TYR A 186 -15.18 -5.50 10.68
CA TYR A 186 -16.17 -4.78 9.90
C TYR A 186 -16.23 -3.35 10.42
N THR A 187 -16.04 -2.39 9.54
CA THR A 187 -16.02 -0.97 9.92
C THR A 187 -16.89 -0.17 8.96
N ASP A 188 -17.77 0.64 9.53
CA ASP A 188 -18.50 1.68 8.81
C ASP A 188 -17.71 2.98 8.89
N LYS A 189 -17.51 3.61 7.73
CA LYS A 189 -16.69 4.81 7.55
C LYS A 189 -17.45 5.86 6.74
N ILE A 190 -17.03 7.11 6.87
CA ILE A 190 -17.49 8.21 6.02
C ILE A 190 -16.36 8.57 5.05
N GLU A 191 -16.70 8.71 3.77
CA GLU A 191 -15.70 9.06 2.76
C GLU A 191 -15.25 10.52 2.93
N GLU A 192 -13.94 10.71 3.14
CA GLU A 192 -13.33 12.03 3.30
C GLU A 192 -12.28 12.34 2.22
N LYS A 193 -11.83 11.32 1.47
CA LYS A 193 -10.68 11.36 0.55
C LYS A 193 -11.08 11.45 -0.93
N ILE A 194 -12.28 11.01 -1.29
CA ILE A 194 -12.79 11.04 -2.67
C ILE A 194 -13.83 12.17 -2.77
N ASP A 195 -13.45 13.31 -3.37
CA ASP A 195 -14.31 14.49 -3.48
C ASP A 195 -15.70 14.19 -4.08
N LEU A 196 -15.77 13.30 -5.08
CA LEU A 196 -17.02 12.89 -5.72
C LEU A 196 -17.97 12.09 -4.82
N ASN A 197 -17.45 11.52 -3.72
CA ASN A 197 -18.20 10.70 -2.77
C ASN A 197 -18.09 11.24 -1.34
N LYS A 198 -17.55 12.44 -1.14
CA LYS A 198 -17.29 12.98 0.20
C LYS A 198 -18.58 13.05 1.04
N GLY A 199 -18.52 12.60 2.28
CA GLY A 199 -19.66 12.52 3.20
C GLY A 199 -20.54 11.28 3.01
N ARG A 200 -20.29 10.44 2.00
CA ARG A 200 -21.04 9.20 1.78
C ARG A 200 -20.59 8.11 2.77
N PRO A 201 -21.51 7.34 3.37
CA PRO A 201 -21.15 6.16 4.14
C PRO A 201 -20.64 5.04 3.22
N PHE A 202 -19.64 4.32 3.69
CA PHE A 202 -19.11 3.11 3.08
C PHE A 202 -18.62 2.15 4.15
N TYR A 203 -18.38 0.89 3.77
CA TYR A 203 -17.83 -0.11 4.68
C TYR A 203 -16.48 -0.64 4.20
N GLU A 204 -15.70 -1.17 5.14
CA GLU A 204 -14.55 -2.04 4.92
C GLU A 204 -14.72 -3.28 5.80
N LYS A 205 -14.66 -4.45 5.17
CA LYS A 205 -14.96 -5.75 5.79
C LYS A 205 -13.85 -6.74 5.45
N GLY A 206 -13.19 -7.28 6.45
CA GLY A 206 -12.30 -8.43 6.28
C GLY A 206 -13.09 -9.67 5.85
N ILE A 207 -12.57 -10.38 4.85
CA ILE A 207 -13.15 -11.62 4.31
C ILE A 207 -12.06 -12.68 4.09
N TRP A 208 -12.49 -13.94 4.07
CA TRP A 208 -11.73 -15.07 3.53
C TRP A 208 -12.34 -15.46 2.19
N THR A 209 -11.53 -15.61 1.14
CA THR A 209 -12.00 -15.84 -0.22
C THR A 209 -10.98 -16.61 -1.05
N THR A 210 -11.42 -17.27 -2.11
CA THR A 210 -10.53 -17.89 -3.10
C THR A 210 -10.29 -16.94 -4.27
N LEU A 211 -9.24 -17.18 -5.07
CA LEU A 211 -8.99 -16.43 -6.29
C LEU A 211 -10.14 -16.57 -7.30
N GLU A 212 -10.79 -17.73 -7.34
CA GLU A 212 -11.93 -17.97 -8.23
C GLU A 212 -13.14 -17.14 -7.78
N ASP A 213 -13.45 -17.11 -6.49
CA ASP A 213 -14.53 -16.28 -5.94
C ASP A 213 -14.29 -14.79 -6.18
N LEU A 214 -13.03 -14.34 -6.14
CA LEU A 214 -12.68 -12.95 -6.48
C LEU A 214 -13.02 -12.63 -7.94
N LYS A 215 -12.69 -13.54 -8.87
CA LYS A 215 -12.99 -13.37 -10.30
C LYS A 215 -14.49 -13.34 -10.56
N LEU A 216 -15.24 -14.26 -9.95
CA LEU A 216 -16.69 -14.33 -10.03
C LEU A 216 -17.37 -13.09 -9.43
N SER A 217 -16.86 -12.58 -8.31
CA SER A 217 -17.37 -11.37 -7.65
C SER A 217 -17.22 -10.13 -8.55
N LEU A 218 -16.04 -9.94 -9.15
CA LEU A 218 -15.81 -8.85 -10.12
C LEU A 218 -16.78 -8.95 -11.31
N GLU A 219 -16.92 -10.13 -11.91
CA GLU A 219 -17.81 -10.33 -13.07
C GLU A 219 -19.27 -10.00 -12.71
N LYS A 220 -19.75 -10.52 -11.57
CA LYS A 220 -21.11 -10.29 -11.09
C LYS A 220 -21.38 -8.80 -10.87
N GLU A 221 -20.46 -8.08 -10.23
CA GLU A 221 -20.63 -6.65 -9.95
C GLU A 221 -20.61 -5.82 -11.24
N GLN A 222 -19.76 -6.17 -12.20
CA GLN A 222 -19.72 -5.54 -13.52
C GLN A 222 -21.03 -5.76 -14.30
N GLN A 223 -21.56 -6.97 -14.30
CA GLN A 223 -22.83 -7.31 -14.96
C GLN A 223 -23.99 -6.53 -14.33
N LEU A 224 -24.06 -6.48 -12.99
CA LEU A 224 -25.08 -5.73 -12.27
C LEU A 224 -25.00 -4.23 -12.57
N PHE A 225 -23.81 -3.66 -12.57
CA PHE A 225 -23.59 -2.24 -12.91
C PHE A 225 -24.01 -1.95 -14.36
N LYS A 226 -23.60 -2.79 -15.31
CA LYS A 226 -23.97 -2.66 -16.73
C LYS A 226 -25.47 -2.70 -16.94
N ALA A 227 -26.17 -3.69 -16.37
CA ALA A 227 -27.61 -3.81 -16.49
C ALA A 227 -28.34 -2.57 -15.93
N ARG A 228 -27.89 -2.05 -14.78
CA ARG A 228 -28.45 -0.81 -14.19
C ARG A 228 -28.17 0.43 -15.04
N LYS A 229 -26.99 0.50 -15.67
CA LYS A 229 -26.61 1.59 -16.58
C LYS A 229 -27.51 1.61 -17.82
N GLU A 230 -27.71 0.45 -18.43
CA GLU A 230 -28.55 0.28 -19.63
C GLU A 230 -30.04 0.55 -19.34
N ALA A 231 -30.51 0.19 -18.15
CA ALA A 231 -31.86 0.49 -17.70
C ALA A 231 -32.08 1.96 -17.26
N GLY A 232 -31.03 2.79 -17.21
CA GLY A 232 -31.13 4.20 -16.82
C GLY A 232 -31.46 4.42 -15.34
N ILE A 233 -31.23 3.43 -14.48
CA ILE A 233 -31.61 3.44 -13.05
C ILE A 233 -30.42 3.71 -12.11
N LEU A 234 -29.26 4.10 -12.64
CA LEU A 234 -28.10 4.40 -11.81
C LEU A 234 -28.30 5.72 -11.04
N PRO A 235 -28.12 5.75 -9.71
CA PRO A 235 -28.19 6.97 -8.92
C PRO A 235 -26.88 7.79 -9.00
N PHE A 236 -26.10 7.66 -10.08
CA PHE A 236 -24.75 8.21 -10.20
C PHE A 236 -24.65 9.19 -11.36
N ASN A 237 -23.96 10.31 -11.14
CA ASN A 237 -23.64 11.24 -12.22
C ASN A 237 -22.49 10.71 -13.11
N LEU A 238 -22.25 11.34 -14.26
CA LEU A 238 -21.22 10.91 -15.22
C LEU A 238 -19.81 10.79 -14.63
N LYS A 239 -19.43 11.69 -13.71
CA LYS A 239 -18.12 11.64 -13.04
C LYS A 239 -18.01 10.46 -12.08
N GLN A 240 -19.09 10.15 -11.37
CA GLN A 240 -19.17 8.97 -10.50
C GLN A 240 -19.17 7.66 -11.31
N ILE A 241 -19.84 7.63 -12.47
CA ILE A 241 -19.78 6.50 -13.39
C ILE A 241 -18.34 6.25 -13.86
N ALA A 242 -17.61 7.29 -14.26
CA ALA A 242 -16.21 7.16 -14.65
C ALA A 242 -15.31 6.67 -13.50
N LEU A 243 -15.59 7.11 -12.26
CA LEU A 243 -14.90 6.62 -11.06
C LEU A 243 -15.16 5.13 -10.80
N ILE A 244 -16.41 4.67 -10.96
CA ILE A 244 -16.78 3.26 -10.82
C ILE A 244 -16.09 2.40 -11.89
N GLU A 245 -16.08 2.86 -13.14
CA GLU A 245 -15.37 2.18 -14.24
C GLU A 245 -13.85 2.10 -14.00
N ALA A 246 -13.25 3.13 -13.41
CA ALA A 246 -11.86 3.10 -12.97
C ALA A 246 -11.63 2.09 -11.82
N GLU A 247 -12.59 1.97 -10.89
CA GLU A 247 -12.48 0.99 -9.81
C GLU A 247 -12.54 -0.45 -10.32
N PHE A 248 -13.39 -0.76 -11.31
CA PHE A 248 -13.39 -2.09 -11.91
C PHE A 248 -12.04 -2.47 -12.53
N LYS A 249 -11.36 -1.51 -13.18
CA LYS A 249 -10.00 -1.72 -13.71
C LYS A 249 -8.98 -1.93 -12.58
N ALA A 250 -9.09 -1.17 -11.51
CA ALA A 250 -8.22 -1.34 -10.34
C ALA A 250 -8.46 -2.70 -9.65
N TYR A 251 -9.72 -3.12 -9.52
CA TYR A 251 -10.07 -4.42 -8.95
C TYR A 251 -9.53 -5.57 -9.81
N ALA A 252 -9.68 -5.52 -11.14
CA ALA A 252 -9.05 -6.49 -12.04
C ALA A 252 -7.52 -6.57 -11.85
N SER A 253 -6.85 -5.42 -11.76
CA SER A 253 -5.40 -5.38 -11.53
C SER A 253 -4.97 -5.96 -10.16
N ARG A 254 -5.81 -5.84 -9.13
CA ARG A 254 -5.57 -6.48 -7.83
C ARG A 254 -5.76 -8.00 -7.91
N ILE A 255 -6.71 -8.49 -8.70
CA ILE A 255 -6.87 -9.93 -8.96
C ILE A 255 -5.63 -10.49 -9.68
N GLU A 256 -5.11 -9.79 -10.69
CA GLU A 256 -3.87 -10.18 -11.38
C GLU A 256 -2.66 -10.23 -10.44
N LEU A 257 -2.59 -9.32 -9.47
CA LEU A 257 -1.55 -9.34 -8.43
C LEU A 257 -1.65 -10.62 -7.57
N ILE A 258 -2.85 -10.92 -7.06
CA ILE A 258 -3.10 -12.11 -6.25
C ILE A 258 -2.80 -13.38 -7.05
N GLU A 259 -3.18 -13.43 -8.33
CA GLU A 259 -2.90 -14.56 -9.22
C GLU A 259 -1.39 -14.81 -9.40
N LYS A 260 -0.59 -13.75 -9.57
CA LYS A 260 0.88 -13.87 -9.66
C LYS A 260 1.48 -14.41 -8.36
N ILE A 261 1.03 -13.89 -7.22
CA ILE A 261 1.46 -14.33 -5.89
C ILE A 261 1.08 -15.81 -5.67
N GLU A 262 -0.16 -16.17 -5.97
CA GLU A 262 -0.66 -17.53 -5.83
C GLU A 262 0.12 -18.51 -6.70
N SER A 263 0.41 -18.15 -7.96
CA SER A 263 1.22 -18.97 -8.86
C SER A 263 2.63 -19.19 -8.31
N SER A 264 3.24 -18.16 -7.71
CA SER A 264 4.57 -18.26 -7.10
C SER A 264 4.56 -19.20 -5.89
N ILE A 265 3.55 -19.11 -5.04
CA ILE A 265 3.36 -19.98 -3.87
C ILE A 265 3.08 -21.41 -4.30
N LYS A 266 2.17 -21.64 -5.25
CA LYS A 266 1.84 -22.98 -5.76
C LYS A 266 3.04 -23.70 -6.39
N THR A 267 3.88 -22.96 -7.11
CA THR A 267 5.13 -23.52 -7.68
C THR A 267 6.08 -24.03 -6.58
N ASN A 268 5.97 -23.49 -5.38
CA ASN A 268 6.82 -23.82 -4.23
C ASN A 268 6.00 -24.47 -3.09
N LEU A 269 4.82 -25.03 -3.38
CA LEU A 269 3.84 -25.43 -2.36
C LEU A 269 4.41 -26.43 -1.36
N ASN A 270 5.18 -27.41 -1.85
CA ASN A 270 5.85 -28.39 -0.99
C ASN A 270 6.81 -27.73 0.01
N CYS A 271 7.52 -26.68 -0.40
CA CYS A 271 8.38 -25.89 0.50
C CYS A 271 7.54 -25.12 1.51
N VAL A 272 6.41 -24.55 1.09
CA VAL A 272 5.48 -23.81 1.97
C VAL A 272 4.88 -24.73 3.04
N ILE A 273 4.43 -25.93 2.66
CA ILE A 273 3.88 -26.93 3.58
C ILE A 273 4.96 -27.45 4.53
N ALA A 274 6.19 -27.66 4.05
CA ALA A 274 7.29 -28.13 4.88
C ALA A 274 7.89 -27.05 5.79
N SER A 275 7.53 -25.78 5.58
CA SER A 275 8.02 -24.66 6.38
C SER A 275 7.49 -24.76 7.81
N LYS A 276 8.40 -24.67 8.79
CA LYS A 276 8.05 -24.55 10.21
C LYS A 276 8.11 -23.08 10.60
N ALA A 277 7.25 -22.68 11.55
CA ALA A 277 7.21 -21.34 12.12
C ALA A 277 8.58 -20.88 12.61
N ASN A 278 9.16 -19.90 11.91
CA ASN A 278 10.31 -19.13 12.35
C ASN A 278 9.93 -17.63 12.25
N LEU A 279 9.46 -17.07 13.36
CA LEU A 279 9.47 -15.62 13.61
C LEU A 279 10.92 -15.22 14.01
N PRO A 280 11.42 -14.04 13.59
CA PRO A 280 12.53 -13.91 12.66
C PRO A 280 13.92 -14.15 13.28
N SER A 281 14.73 -15.00 12.64
CA SER A 281 15.80 -14.42 11.81
C SER A 281 15.14 -14.01 10.48
N LEU A 282 15.56 -12.89 9.91
CA LEU A 282 15.08 -12.29 8.65
C LEU A 282 15.33 -13.16 7.40
N ASP A 283 15.32 -14.48 7.53
CA ASP A 283 15.49 -15.41 6.41
C ASP A 283 14.13 -15.56 5.73
N PHE A 284 13.72 -14.52 5.01
CA PHE A 284 12.64 -14.63 4.05
C PHE A 284 12.91 -15.82 3.14
N ILE A 285 11.88 -16.66 2.93
CA ILE A 285 11.99 -17.76 1.97
C ILE A 285 12.07 -17.12 0.58
N ASN A 286 13.28 -17.03 0.03
CA ASN A 286 13.49 -16.70 -1.37
C ASN A 286 12.88 -17.83 -2.22
N LEU A 287 11.67 -17.61 -2.72
CA LEU A 287 11.05 -18.51 -3.68
C LEU A 287 11.95 -18.56 -4.93
N GLN A 288 12.36 -19.76 -5.34
CA GLN A 288 13.27 -19.90 -6.48
C GLN A 288 12.64 -19.25 -7.71
N LYS A 289 13.37 -18.30 -8.32
CA LYS A 289 12.99 -17.69 -9.59
C LYS A 289 12.80 -18.80 -10.62
N SER A 290 11.63 -18.86 -11.25
CA SER A 290 11.45 -19.61 -12.49
C SER A 290 12.53 -19.15 -13.48
N LYS A 291 13.30 -20.09 -14.04
CA LYS A 291 14.31 -19.82 -15.07
C LYS A 291 13.64 -19.19 -16.30
N ASN A 292 13.48 -17.88 -16.29
CA ASN A 292 13.41 -17.09 -17.51
C ASN A 292 14.80 -16.51 -17.72
N THR A 293 15.36 -16.88 -18.87
CA THR A 293 16.66 -16.50 -19.39
C THR A 293 16.83 -14.98 -19.48
N GLU A 294 18.07 -14.58 -19.22
CA GLU A 294 18.75 -13.33 -19.57
C GLU A 294 18.76 -12.15 -18.56
N ASN A 295 19.90 -12.10 -17.86
CA ASN A 295 20.69 -10.93 -17.47
C ASN A 295 20.02 -9.79 -16.67
N SER A 296 20.20 -9.85 -15.34
CA SER A 296 20.42 -8.64 -14.55
C SER A 296 21.40 -8.88 -13.40
N PRO A 297 22.29 -7.91 -13.10
CA PRO A 297 23.36 -8.06 -12.12
C PRO A 297 22.82 -7.98 -10.69
N MET A 298 23.48 -8.71 -9.79
CA MET A 298 23.35 -8.56 -8.34
C MET A 298 23.48 -7.08 -7.96
N ASN A 299 22.51 -6.56 -7.21
CA ASN A 299 22.71 -5.50 -6.22
C ASN A 299 21.55 -5.49 -5.21
N SER A 300 21.94 -5.35 -3.95
CA SER A 300 21.12 -5.20 -2.74
C SER A 300 19.84 -4.35 -2.95
N PRO A 301 18.70 -4.69 -2.29
CA PRO A 301 17.39 -4.08 -2.54
C PRO A 301 17.26 -2.60 -2.11
N TYR A 302 18.33 -1.96 -1.62
CA TYR A 302 18.34 -0.55 -1.23
C TYR A 302 18.76 0.44 -2.34
N ASN A 303 18.89 0.00 -3.60
CA ASN A 303 19.20 0.88 -4.73
C ASN A 303 18.08 0.90 -5.78
N LEU A 304 16.94 1.50 -5.41
CA LEU A 304 15.93 1.94 -6.37
C LEU A 304 16.04 3.45 -6.46
N PHE A 305 16.79 3.97 -7.45
CA PHE A 305 16.54 5.19 -8.25
C PHE A 305 17.79 5.56 -9.08
N ALA A 306 18.23 4.66 -9.96
CA ALA A 306 19.09 5.08 -11.08
C ALA A 306 18.20 5.65 -12.20
N TYR A 307 17.88 6.94 -12.11
CA TYR A 307 17.33 7.68 -13.25
C TYR A 307 18.48 8.06 -14.19
N SER A 308 18.53 7.44 -15.38
CA SER A 308 19.36 7.92 -16.48
C SER A 308 18.73 9.19 -17.09
N PRO A 309 19.44 10.34 -17.15
CA PRO A 309 18.93 11.50 -17.86
C PRO A 309 19.05 11.27 -19.37
N LYS A 310 17.95 11.46 -20.11
CA LYS A 310 17.99 11.61 -21.56
C LYS A 310 18.78 12.87 -21.91
N VAL A 311 20.00 12.68 -22.40
CA VAL A 311 20.80 13.71 -23.05
C VAL A 311 20.07 14.19 -24.30
N LYS A 312 19.58 15.44 -24.30
CA LYS A 312 19.34 16.19 -25.55
C LYS A 312 20.62 16.95 -25.86
N ARG A 313 21.36 16.49 -26.87
CA ARG A 313 22.30 17.33 -27.62
C ARG A 313 21.49 18.16 -28.62
N ASN A 314 21.69 19.47 -28.64
CA ASN A 314 22.26 20.17 -29.80
C ASN A 314 22.50 21.64 -29.44
N ASN A 315 23.75 22.07 -29.65
CA ASN A 315 24.21 23.44 -29.52
C ASN A 315 23.85 24.26 -30.76
N ALA A 316 23.35 25.47 -30.49
CA ALA A 316 23.68 26.79 -31.06
C ALA A 316 24.11 26.96 -32.53
N SER A 317 23.43 27.88 -33.21
CA SER A 317 23.98 29.15 -33.77
C SER A 317 22.84 29.91 -34.46
N GLU A 318 22.37 31.03 -33.88
CA GLU A 318 22.61 32.41 -34.37
C GLU A 318 22.15 32.68 -35.82
N GLU A 319 21.08 33.49 -35.95
CA GLU A 319 21.04 34.77 -36.70
C GLU A 319 19.64 35.39 -36.48
N LYS A 320 19.54 36.54 -35.79
CA LYS A 320 19.28 37.90 -36.35
C LYS A 320 18.06 37.89 -37.30
N THR A 321 16.99 38.66 -37.11
CA THR A 321 16.93 40.13 -36.95
C THR A 321 15.47 40.49 -36.58
N GLN A 322 15.25 41.29 -35.53
CA GLN A 322 14.76 42.68 -35.56
C GLN A 322 13.24 42.88 -35.75
N ASP A 323 12.70 43.64 -34.78
CA ASP A 323 11.78 44.78 -34.94
C ASP A 323 10.33 44.47 -35.39
N LEU A 324 9.25 45.07 -34.87
CA LEU A 324 9.01 46.16 -33.92
C LEU A 324 7.47 46.38 -33.87
N ILE A 325 6.94 46.77 -32.70
CA ILE A 325 5.75 47.63 -32.44
C ILE A 325 4.33 47.19 -32.88
N ILE A 326 3.51 46.97 -31.83
CA ILE A 326 2.23 47.62 -31.45
C ILE A 326 1.25 48.02 -32.57
N ILE A 327 0.02 47.48 -32.50
CA ILE A 327 -1.20 48.24 -32.14
C ILE A 327 -1.98 47.43 -31.12
#